data_AF-A0A5S4ZMP8-F1
#
_entry.id   AF-A0A5S4ZMP8-F1
#
_cell.length_a   1.000
_cell.length_b   1.000
_cell.length_c   1.000
_cell.angle_alpha   90.00
_cell.angle_beta   90.00
_cell.angle_gamma   90.00
#
_symmetry.space_group_name_H-M   'P 1'
#
loop_
_entity.id
_entity.type
_entity.pdbx_description
1 polymer ?
#
loop_
_entity_poly.entity_id
_entity_poly.type
_entity_poly.pdbx_seq_one_letter_code
_entity_poly.pdbx_strand_id
1 'polypeptide(L)'
;MGFLSAVRALGELSSSSGWEAYLKFPLDEPSAKQKSKAKNKVNPNDGHKVIRIWLQVGNPAAGQLDVQGVEKIDLVDYQTGPEMKLKYLYRDKVGANTFWGFTPVFKMGKPKKDLAAKKAALLGESGNWRQEDKSIYYKLKHRLLGDYETCEIFSPGAVDKIMNDLSDQVDRVLEFFEGKGSFIMVFGIGTQGQFLYPGQIPAFVNYFKDKLEQYVQKKSSDRGQAKNCFCCGKIDTEPATLDKVFKFATFDKVNVLPGLNKDNVLKVQPVCQECLQLLTAGREILERELADKSIISGIVVWLVPEVALPGQSKKFLRQAIDKLNVDGKGATGMGEEAERRFFHKLTRYNDSLSFHFLFWEKQNAQERVHLMVEDVPPSRLARLEKAWGQALANLGLEWESSLDNAVTTVYSTCMALSGQSNEDKTVMRDFVIRLIGKMLKGERLPADSFKAIFVRRIPKMVFDSDKWSNVSSAARKAQLVVEFMEQINREVR
;
A
#
# COMPACT_ATOMS: atom_id res chain seq x y z
N MET A 1 6.91 20.46 12.09
CA MET A 1 5.46 20.20 12.00
C MET A 1 5.28 18.71 12.24
N GLY A 2 4.06 18.20 12.46
CA GLY A 2 3.88 16.76 12.74
C GLY A 2 3.70 15.94 11.47
N PHE A 3 3.74 14.60 11.58
CA PHE A 3 3.48 13.64 10.49
C PHE A 3 2.33 14.05 9.55
N LEU A 4 1.17 14.45 10.09
CA LEU A 4 0.00 14.83 9.29
C LEU A 4 0.23 16.06 8.40
N SER A 5 0.99 17.04 8.87
CA SER A 5 1.34 18.22 8.08
C SER A 5 2.25 17.82 6.92
N ALA A 6 3.20 16.91 7.15
CA ALA A 6 4.08 16.39 6.11
C ALA A 6 3.30 15.58 5.06
N VAL A 7 2.37 14.70 5.48
CA VAL A 7 1.49 13.98 4.51
C VAL A 7 0.62 14.95 3.72
N ARG A 8 0.06 15.98 4.36
CA ARG A 8 -0.72 17.00 3.67
C ARG A 8 0.14 17.74 2.63
N ALA A 9 1.37 18.10 2.96
CA ALA A 9 2.29 18.77 2.05
C ALA A 9 2.62 17.90 0.81
N LEU A 10 2.69 16.57 0.96
CA LEU A 10 2.79 15.66 -0.19
C LEU A 10 1.54 15.76 -1.06
N GLY A 11 0.35 15.78 -0.46
CA GLY A 11 -0.91 15.94 -1.19
C GLY A 11 -0.99 17.21 -2.00
N GLU A 12 -0.40 18.30 -1.50
CA GLU A 12 -0.33 19.59 -2.20
C GLU A 12 0.56 19.59 -3.46
N LEU A 13 1.31 18.52 -3.70
CA LEU A 13 2.04 18.27 -4.96
C LEU A 13 1.15 17.68 -6.05
N SER A 14 0.01 17.08 -5.67
CA SER A 14 -0.93 16.50 -6.62
C SER A 14 -1.71 17.61 -7.33
N SER A 15 -1.93 17.44 -8.62
CA SER A 15 -2.84 18.27 -9.41
C SER A 15 -4.31 17.85 -9.26
N SER A 16 -4.57 16.69 -8.65
CA SER A 16 -5.93 16.15 -8.45
C SER A 16 -6.69 16.94 -7.40
N SER A 17 -7.93 17.35 -7.69
CA SER A 17 -8.82 18.02 -6.75
C SER A 17 -10.19 17.32 -6.67
N GLY A 18 -10.93 17.57 -5.58
CA GLY A 18 -12.25 16.97 -5.40
C GLY A 18 -12.20 15.44 -5.29
N TRP A 19 -13.08 14.78 -6.04
CA TRP A 19 -13.21 13.32 -6.03
C TRP A 19 -12.01 12.59 -6.65
N GLU A 20 -11.26 13.24 -7.55
CA GLU A 20 -10.08 12.64 -8.21
C GLU A 20 -8.96 12.31 -7.23
N ALA A 21 -8.85 13.07 -6.14
CA ALA A 21 -7.87 12.84 -5.08
C ALA A 21 -8.04 11.47 -4.39
N TYR A 22 -9.23 10.85 -4.52
CA TYR A 22 -9.57 9.57 -3.91
C TYR A 22 -9.27 8.37 -4.81
N LEU A 23 -8.89 8.61 -6.05
CA LEU A 23 -8.55 7.57 -7.00
C LEU A 23 -7.21 6.94 -6.66
N LYS A 24 -7.06 5.66 -7.02
CA LYS A 24 -5.84 4.88 -6.93
C LYS A 24 -5.67 4.03 -8.18
N PHE A 25 -4.48 3.52 -8.39
CA PHE A 25 -4.28 2.44 -9.34
C PHE A 25 -4.87 1.13 -8.80
N PRO A 26 -5.56 0.31 -9.64
CA PRO A 26 -6.07 -0.98 -9.20
C PRO A 26 -4.98 -1.90 -8.67
N LEU A 27 -3.88 -2.06 -9.39
CA LEU A 27 -2.77 -2.92 -9.01
C LEU A 27 -1.54 -2.06 -8.72
N ASP A 28 -0.75 -2.49 -7.72
CA ASP A 28 0.65 -2.09 -7.61
C ASP A 28 1.38 -2.58 -8.89
N GLU A 29 2.38 -1.86 -9.40
CA GLU A 29 3.17 -2.38 -10.52
C GLU A 29 3.93 -3.69 -10.16
N PRO A 30 4.43 -4.45 -11.15
CA PRO A 30 5.10 -5.71 -10.88
C PRO A 30 6.45 -5.48 -10.19
N SER A 31 6.67 -6.12 -9.04
CA SER A 31 7.96 -6.10 -8.31
C SER A 31 9.13 -6.54 -9.20
N ALA A 32 10.26 -5.82 -9.14
CA ALA A 32 11.48 -6.10 -9.90
C ALA A 32 12.10 -7.49 -9.68
N LYS A 33 11.71 -8.24 -8.64
CA LYS A 33 12.06 -9.67 -8.44
C LYS A 33 11.75 -10.58 -9.63
N GLN A 34 10.83 -10.18 -10.51
CA GLN A 34 10.55 -10.92 -11.75
C GLN A 34 11.54 -10.62 -12.89
N LYS A 35 12.34 -9.55 -12.80
CA LYS A 35 13.27 -9.12 -13.85
C LYS A 35 14.70 -9.64 -13.65
N SER A 36 15.18 -9.81 -12.42
CA SER A 36 16.59 -10.13 -12.16
C SER A 36 17.02 -11.57 -12.42
N LYS A 37 16.08 -12.53 -12.55
CA LYS A 37 16.42 -13.90 -12.98
C LYS A 37 16.48 -14.09 -14.49
N ALA A 38 16.06 -13.11 -15.29
CA ALA A 38 15.98 -13.26 -16.74
C ALA A 38 16.90 -12.26 -17.44
N LYS A 39 18.17 -12.63 -17.57
CA LYS A 39 19.07 -12.01 -18.57
C LYS A 39 18.68 -12.34 -20.02
N ASN A 40 17.49 -12.91 -20.28
CA ASN A 40 17.01 -13.27 -21.61
C ASN A 40 15.48 -13.18 -21.68
N LYS A 41 14.97 -12.46 -22.70
CA LYS A 41 13.56 -12.35 -23.14
C LYS A 41 12.52 -12.09 -22.03
N VAL A 42 12.09 -10.83 -21.89
CA VAL A 42 10.80 -10.51 -21.24
C VAL A 42 9.70 -11.22 -22.03
N ASN A 43 9.08 -12.24 -21.44
CA ASN A 43 7.90 -12.86 -22.03
C ASN A 43 6.75 -11.84 -21.93
N PRO A 44 6.03 -11.51 -23.01
CA PRO A 44 4.89 -10.59 -22.98
C PRO A 44 3.84 -10.94 -21.91
N ASN A 45 3.83 -12.17 -21.40
CA ASN A 45 2.89 -12.68 -20.40
C ASN A 45 3.32 -12.53 -18.92
N ASP A 46 4.42 -11.86 -18.62
CA ASP A 46 4.90 -11.72 -17.22
C ASP A 46 4.34 -10.48 -16.48
N GLY A 47 3.80 -9.48 -17.18
CA GLY A 47 3.24 -8.24 -16.60
C GLY A 47 1.79 -8.35 -16.12
N HIS A 48 1.33 -7.34 -15.35
CA HIS A 48 -0.09 -7.17 -15.01
C HIS A 48 -0.93 -6.95 -16.27
N LYS A 49 -2.17 -7.45 -16.27
CA LYS A 49 -3.05 -7.41 -17.43
C LYS A 49 -4.46 -6.95 -17.08
N VAL A 50 -5.18 -6.45 -18.08
CA VAL A 50 -6.56 -5.99 -17.97
C VAL A 50 -7.42 -6.76 -18.97
N ILE A 51 -8.40 -7.50 -18.44
CA ILE A 51 -9.49 -8.06 -19.25
C ILE A 51 -10.56 -6.98 -19.33
N ARG A 52 -10.81 -6.45 -20.54
CA ARG A 52 -11.83 -5.43 -20.77
C ARG A 52 -13.11 -6.11 -21.18
N ILE A 53 -14.19 -5.81 -20.47
CA ILE A 53 -15.54 -6.27 -20.77
C ILE A 53 -16.28 -5.11 -21.45
N TRP A 54 -16.54 -5.25 -22.74
CA TRP A 54 -17.19 -4.22 -23.56
C TRP A 54 -18.70 -4.40 -23.42
N LEU A 55 -19.33 -3.55 -22.63
CA LEU A 55 -20.78 -3.54 -22.48
C LEU A 55 -21.42 -2.90 -23.70
N GLN A 56 -22.44 -3.56 -24.25
CA GLN A 56 -23.27 -3.00 -25.30
C GLN A 56 -24.36 -2.13 -24.66
N VAL A 57 -24.32 -0.83 -24.92
CA VAL A 57 -25.25 0.15 -24.34
C VAL A 57 -25.81 1.04 -25.44
N GLY A 58 -27.12 1.30 -25.42
CA GLY A 58 -27.78 2.14 -26.42
C GLY A 58 -27.32 3.60 -26.40
N ASN A 59 -27.21 4.19 -25.21
CA ASN A 59 -26.71 5.55 -25.00
C ASN A 59 -25.66 5.60 -23.88
N PRO A 60 -24.35 5.71 -24.19
CA PRO A 60 -23.27 5.78 -23.20
C PRO A 60 -23.31 7.03 -22.30
N ALA A 61 -24.03 8.08 -22.69
CA ALA A 61 -24.16 9.33 -21.95
C ALA A 61 -25.41 9.36 -21.04
N ALA A 62 -26.25 8.33 -21.07
CA ALA A 62 -27.44 8.25 -20.23
C ALA A 62 -27.06 8.13 -18.74
N GLY A 63 -27.88 8.72 -17.86
CA GLY A 63 -27.72 8.57 -16.41
C GLY A 63 -27.96 7.14 -15.93
N GLN A 64 -28.93 6.46 -16.55
CA GLN A 64 -29.16 5.03 -16.45
C GLN A 64 -28.77 4.36 -17.77
N LEU A 65 -27.86 3.40 -17.69
CA LEU A 65 -27.33 2.68 -18.85
C LEU A 65 -28.20 1.47 -19.14
N ASP A 66 -28.80 1.43 -20.32
CA ASP A 66 -29.51 0.27 -20.81
C ASP A 66 -28.54 -0.73 -21.44
N VAL A 67 -28.09 -1.69 -20.62
CA VAL A 67 -27.10 -2.70 -21.02
C VAL A 67 -27.81 -3.87 -21.71
N GLN A 68 -27.45 -4.09 -22.97
CA GLN A 68 -28.00 -5.19 -23.78
C GLN A 68 -27.22 -6.49 -23.61
N GLY A 69 -25.96 -6.42 -23.21
CA GLY A 69 -25.09 -7.58 -23.01
C GLY A 69 -23.62 -7.21 -23.09
N VAL A 70 -22.77 -8.21 -23.34
CA VAL A 70 -21.33 -8.08 -23.58
C VAL A 70 -21.06 -8.18 -25.09
N GLU A 71 -20.65 -7.06 -25.70
CA GLU A 71 -20.29 -6.99 -27.12
C GLU A 71 -19.00 -7.76 -27.42
N LYS A 72 -17.99 -7.60 -26.55
CA LYS A 72 -16.64 -8.13 -26.77
C LYS A 72 -15.87 -8.28 -25.45
N ILE A 73 -14.97 -9.25 -25.41
CA ILE A 73 -13.94 -9.38 -24.37
C ILE A 73 -12.57 -9.34 -25.03
N ASP A 74 -11.67 -8.49 -24.54
CA ASP A 74 -10.27 -8.50 -24.97
C ASP A 74 -9.29 -8.28 -23.81
N LEU A 75 -8.02 -8.49 -24.12
CA LEU A 75 -6.90 -8.42 -23.18
C LEU A 75 -5.95 -7.30 -23.58
N VAL A 76 -5.61 -6.43 -22.63
CA VAL A 76 -4.58 -5.41 -22.80
C VAL A 76 -3.60 -5.42 -21.63
N ASP A 77 -2.44 -4.80 -21.85
CA ASP A 77 -1.47 -4.56 -20.79
C ASP A 77 -2.04 -3.59 -19.75
N TYR A 78 -1.74 -3.84 -18.48
CA TYR A 78 -2.01 -2.89 -17.42
C TYR A 78 -1.10 -1.67 -17.54
N GLN A 79 -1.69 -0.48 -17.49
CA GLN A 79 -0.99 0.78 -17.72
C GLN A 79 -1.07 1.67 -16.48
N THR A 80 0.04 2.31 -16.14
CA THR A 80 0.17 3.20 -14.96
C THR A 80 0.46 4.65 -15.34
N GLY A 81 0.14 5.02 -16.59
CA GLY A 81 0.21 6.40 -17.05
C GLY A 81 -0.67 7.33 -16.21
N PRO A 82 -0.31 8.62 -16.02
CA PRO A 82 -1.07 9.56 -15.19
C PRO A 82 -2.57 9.64 -15.53
N GLU A 83 -2.91 9.56 -16.83
CA GLU A 83 -4.28 9.57 -17.34
C GLU A 83 -5.05 8.29 -17.05
N MET A 84 -4.35 7.17 -16.83
CA MET A 84 -4.98 5.88 -16.58
C MET A 84 -5.64 5.83 -15.20
N LYS A 85 -5.18 6.63 -14.24
CA LYS A 85 -5.81 6.77 -12.93
C LYS A 85 -7.26 7.26 -13.06
N LEU A 86 -7.48 8.27 -13.91
CA LEU A 86 -8.82 8.77 -14.23
C LEU A 86 -9.61 7.73 -15.01
N LYS A 87 -9.03 7.15 -16.07
CA LYS A 87 -9.72 6.14 -16.90
C LYS A 87 -10.22 4.95 -16.08
N TYR A 88 -9.40 4.36 -15.21
CA TYR A 88 -9.83 3.22 -14.41
C TYR A 88 -10.89 3.57 -13.35
N LEU A 89 -11.02 4.85 -12.95
CA LEU A 89 -11.94 5.32 -11.92
C LEU A 89 -11.85 4.48 -10.64
N TYR A 90 -10.65 4.05 -10.24
CA TYR A 90 -10.51 3.01 -9.23
C TYR A 90 -10.33 3.55 -7.80
N ARG A 91 -11.01 2.91 -6.84
CA ARG A 91 -10.79 3.07 -5.40
C ARG A 91 -11.09 1.75 -4.69
N ASP A 92 -10.30 1.42 -3.66
CA ASP A 92 -10.56 0.25 -2.83
C ASP A 92 -11.91 0.37 -2.10
N LYS A 93 -12.57 -0.77 -1.88
CA LYS A 93 -13.80 -0.82 -1.10
C LYS A 93 -13.59 -0.37 0.34
N VAL A 94 -14.65 0.14 0.96
CA VAL A 94 -14.62 0.63 2.35
C VAL A 94 -14.22 -0.45 3.35
N GLY A 95 -14.60 -1.71 3.09
CA GLY A 95 -14.23 -2.86 3.90
C GLY A 95 -14.76 -4.17 3.33
N ALA A 96 -14.38 -5.29 3.94
CA ALA A 96 -14.75 -6.63 3.47
C ALA A 96 -16.26 -6.94 3.60
N ASN A 97 -16.94 -6.26 4.53
CA ASN A 97 -18.38 -6.45 4.80
C ASN A 97 -19.29 -5.57 3.91
N THR A 98 -18.71 -4.78 3.01
CA THR A 98 -19.47 -3.92 2.11
C THR A 98 -19.70 -4.66 0.79
N PHE A 99 -20.98 -4.86 0.43
CA PHE A 99 -21.40 -5.56 -0.79
C PHE A 99 -21.38 -4.67 -2.05
N TRP A 100 -20.96 -3.41 -1.92
CA TRP A 100 -20.75 -2.49 -3.04
C TRP A 100 -19.29 -2.05 -3.11
N GLY A 101 -18.89 -1.48 -4.24
CA GLY A 101 -17.59 -0.84 -4.45
C GLY A 101 -17.76 0.49 -5.18
N PHE A 102 -16.73 1.32 -5.22
CA PHE A 102 -16.84 2.64 -5.87
C PHE A 102 -16.79 2.57 -7.41
N THR A 103 -16.39 1.44 -7.96
CA THR A 103 -15.78 1.35 -9.28
C THR A 103 -16.17 0.05 -9.95
N PRO A 104 -16.45 0.04 -11.27
CA PRO A 104 -16.81 -1.16 -12.00
C PRO A 104 -15.53 -1.89 -12.46
N VAL A 105 -14.61 -2.11 -11.52
CA VAL A 105 -13.31 -2.77 -11.75
C VAL A 105 -13.12 -3.86 -10.71
N PHE A 106 -12.91 -5.08 -11.18
CA PHE A 106 -12.74 -6.25 -10.32
C PHE A 106 -11.27 -6.71 -10.26
N LYS A 107 -10.72 -6.87 -9.06
CA LYS A 107 -9.39 -7.45 -8.84
C LYS A 107 -9.48 -8.98 -8.86
N MET A 108 -9.04 -9.61 -9.94
CA MET A 108 -9.00 -11.08 -10.04
C MET A 108 -7.81 -11.69 -9.28
N GLY A 109 -6.70 -10.97 -9.22
CA GLY A 109 -5.45 -11.47 -8.64
C GLY A 109 -4.65 -12.31 -9.64
N LYS A 110 -3.75 -13.15 -9.13
CA LYS A 110 -2.88 -14.00 -9.97
C LYS A 110 -3.61 -15.27 -10.41
N PRO A 111 -3.44 -15.71 -11.66
CA PRO A 111 -4.02 -16.97 -12.12
C PRO A 111 -3.42 -18.16 -11.37
N LYS A 112 -4.23 -19.21 -11.24
CA LYS A 112 -3.77 -20.52 -10.77
C LYS A 112 -2.97 -21.20 -11.89
N LYS A 113 -2.05 -22.11 -11.53
CA LYS A 113 -1.18 -22.79 -12.50
C LYS A 113 -1.94 -23.76 -13.41
N ASP A 114 -2.89 -24.47 -12.83
CA ASP A 114 -3.66 -25.53 -13.50
C ASP A 114 -4.98 -24.98 -14.09
N LEU A 115 -5.42 -25.55 -15.21
CA LEU A 115 -6.63 -25.13 -15.91
C LEU A 115 -7.90 -25.40 -15.09
N ALA A 116 -8.01 -26.56 -14.45
CA ALA A 116 -9.15 -26.88 -13.60
C ALA A 116 -9.21 -25.94 -12.39
N ALA A 117 -8.08 -25.63 -11.78
CA ALA A 117 -7.98 -24.66 -10.69
C ALA A 117 -8.31 -23.22 -11.13
N LYS A 118 -7.95 -22.83 -12.37
CA LYS A 118 -8.37 -21.53 -12.94
C LYS A 118 -9.88 -21.49 -13.14
N LYS A 119 -10.46 -22.56 -13.72
CA LYS A 119 -11.91 -22.69 -13.91
C LYS A 119 -12.67 -22.68 -12.59
N ALA A 120 -12.17 -23.40 -11.59
CA ALA A 120 -12.74 -23.41 -10.24
C ALA A 120 -12.64 -22.03 -9.55
N ALA A 121 -11.55 -21.27 -9.79
CA ALA A 121 -11.46 -19.90 -9.28
C ALA A 121 -12.52 -18.97 -9.90
N LEU A 122 -12.84 -19.15 -11.19
CA LEU A 122 -13.87 -18.38 -11.88
C LEU A 122 -15.28 -18.79 -11.48
N LEU A 123 -15.58 -20.10 -11.60
CA LEU A 123 -16.93 -20.65 -11.54
C LEU A 123 -17.28 -21.38 -10.23
N GLY A 124 -16.32 -21.58 -9.33
CA GLY A 124 -16.49 -22.48 -8.18
C GLY A 124 -16.09 -23.93 -8.49
N GLU A 125 -15.89 -24.73 -7.45
CA GLU A 125 -15.45 -26.13 -7.54
C GLU A 125 -16.46 -27.02 -8.26
N SER A 126 -17.75 -26.75 -8.10
CA SER A 126 -18.83 -27.47 -8.79
C SER A 126 -19.14 -26.92 -10.19
N GLY A 127 -18.55 -25.77 -10.55
CA GLY A 127 -18.91 -25.00 -11.73
C GLY A 127 -20.20 -24.17 -11.60
N ASN A 128 -20.90 -24.26 -10.45
CA ASN A 128 -22.10 -23.46 -10.18
C ASN A 128 -21.77 -22.21 -9.39
N TRP A 129 -21.28 -21.20 -10.10
CA TRP A 129 -20.82 -19.95 -9.47
C TRP A 129 -21.92 -19.22 -8.69
N ARG A 130 -23.21 -19.44 -9.03
CA ARG A 130 -24.33 -18.78 -8.36
C ARG A 130 -24.47 -19.16 -6.88
N GLN A 131 -23.96 -20.32 -6.48
CA GLN A 131 -24.05 -20.83 -5.10
C GLN A 131 -22.70 -20.79 -4.35
N GLU A 132 -21.60 -20.48 -5.05
CA GLU A 132 -20.25 -20.55 -4.49
C GLU A 132 -19.65 -19.16 -4.25
N ASP A 133 -19.79 -18.67 -3.02
CA ASP A 133 -19.49 -17.28 -2.62
C ASP A 133 -18.01 -16.86 -2.77
N LYS A 134 -17.12 -17.84 -2.87
CA LYS A 134 -15.68 -17.66 -3.06
C LYS A 134 -15.30 -17.48 -4.52
N SER A 135 -16.13 -17.92 -5.47
CA SER A 135 -15.86 -17.81 -6.91
C SER A 135 -15.77 -16.34 -7.36
N ILE A 136 -15.01 -16.09 -8.42
CA ILE A 136 -14.88 -14.74 -8.98
C ILE A 136 -16.24 -14.26 -9.51
N TYR A 137 -17.00 -15.11 -10.21
CA TYR A 137 -18.27 -14.70 -10.81
C TYR A 137 -19.35 -14.40 -9.77
N TYR A 138 -19.40 -15.15 -8.66
CA TYR A 138 -20.27 -14.80 -7.53
C TYR A 138 -19.96 -13.40 -7.00
N LYS A 139 -18.67 -13.14 -6.71
CA LYS A 139 -18.23 -11.86 -6.17
C LYS A 139 -18.46 -10.72 -7.17
N LEU A 140 -18.35 -11.01 -8.46
CA LEU A 140 -18.61 -10.04 -9.51
C LEU A 140 -20.09 -9.63 -9.52
N LYS A 141 -21.02 -10.59 -9.57
CA LYS A 141 -22.46 -10.29 -9.52
C LYS A 141 -22.86 -9.59 -8.22
N HIS A 142 -22.55 -10.20 -7.09
CA HIS A 142 -23.12 -9.81 -5.79
C HIS A 142 -22.32 -8.74 -5.05
N ARG A 143 -21.05 -8.55 -5.38
CA ARG A 143 -20.20 -7.57 -4.68
C ARG A 143 -19.73 -6.42 -5.58
N LEU A 144 -20.01 -6.44 -6.88
CA LEU A 144 -19.62 -5.37 -7.80
C LEU A 144 -20.82 -4.85 -8.57
N LEU A 145 -21.42 -5.68 -9.42
CA LEU A 145 -22.39 -5.23 -10.43
C LEU A 145 -23.80 -5.01 -9.85
N GLY A 146 -24.23 -5.81 -8.88
CA GLY A 146 -25.60 -5.72 -8.33
C GLY A 146 -25.95 -4.35 -7.72
N ASP A 147 -24.97 -3.63 -7.18
CA ASP A 147 -25.22 -2.28 -6.63
C ASP A 147 -25.47 -1.23 -7.72
N TYR A 148 -24.95 -1.43 -8.94
CA TYR A 148 -25.23 -0.55 -10.07
C TYR A 148 -26.69 -0.65 -10.53
N GLU A 149 -27.28 -1.83 -10.47
CA GLU A 149 -28.71 -2.02 -10.74
C GLU A 149 -29.57 -1.47 -9.58
N THR A 150 -29.16 -1.73 -8.33
CA THR A 150 -29.84 -1.21 -7.13
C THR A 150 -29.84 0.33 -7.08
N CYS A 151 -28.78 0.97 -7.58
CA CYS A 151 -28.66 2.43 -7.66
C CYS A 151 -29.14 2.99 -9.01
N GLU A 152 -29.87 2.21 -9.82
CA GLU A 152 -30.44 2.62 -11.10
C GLU A 152 -29.42 3.13 -12.14
N ILE A 153 -28.14 2.78 -11.99
CA ILE A 153 -27.10 3.04 -12.99
C ILE A 153 -27.20 2.05 -14.14
N PHE A 154 -27.58 0.82 -13.87
CA PHE A 154 -27.96 -0.16 -14.88
C PHE A 154 -29.48 -0.33 -14.93
N SER A 155 -30.02 -0.61 -16.12
CA SER A 155 -31.41 -0.99 -16.29
C SER A 155 -31.71 -2.34 -15.58
N PRO A 156 -32.95 -2.55 -15.10
CA PRO A 156 -33.33 -3.83 -14.50
C PRO A 156 -33.05 -5.03 -15.42
N GLY A 157 -32.47 -6.09 -14.86
CA GLY A 157 -32.03 -7.30 -15.55
C GLY A 157 -30.67 -7.20 -16.26
N ALA A 158 -30.04 -6.02 -16.31
CA ALA A 158 -28.75 -5.83 -16.96
C ALA A 158 -27.64 -6.71 -16.37
N VAL A 159 -27.57 -6.84 -15.03
CA VAL A 159 -26.53 -7.63 -14.38
C VAL A 159 -26.65 -9.10 -14.75
N ASP A 160 -27.87 -9.64 -14.84
CA ASP A 160 -28.08 -11.02 -15.27
C ASP A 160 -27.69 -11.25 -16.72
N LYS A 161 -27.99 -10.30 -17.63
CA LYS A 161 -27.51 -10.36 -19.03
C LYS A 161 -25.98 -10.41 -19.09
N ILE A 162 -25.30 -9.48 -18.41
CA ILE A 162 -23.83 -9.42 -18.35
C ILE A 162 -23.26 -10.75 -17.84
N MET A 163 -23.82 -11.28 -16.74
CA MET A 163 -23.30 -12.51 -16.13
C MET A 163 -23.58 -13.76 -16.95
N ASN A 164 -24.69 -13.81 -17.70
CA ASN A 164 -24.97 -14.90 -18.64
C ASN A 164 -23.98 -14.87 -19.81
N ASP A 165 -23.77 -13.71 -20.44
CA ASP A 165 -22.81 -13.58 -21.55
C ASP A 165 -21.37 -13.91 -21.12
N LEU A 166 -20.97 -13.51 -19.91
CA LEU A 166 -19.67 -13.88 -19.34
C LEU A 166 -19.56 -15.39 -19.08
N SER A 167 -20.66 -16.04 -18.67
CA SER A 167 -20.69 -17.49 -18.45
C SER A 167 -20.58 -18.24 -19.78
N ASP A 168 -21.25 -17.76 -20.82
CA ASP A 168 -21.17 -18.32 -22.18
C ASP A 168 -19.78 -18.13 -22.80
N GLN A 169 -19.09 -17.04 -22.44
CA GLN A 169 -17.72 -16.73 -22.90
C GLN A 169 -16.64 -17.13 -21.87
N VAL A 170 -16.91 -18.05 -20.96
CA VAL A 170 -15.95 -18.41 -19.88
C VAL A 170 -14.62 -18.93 -20.43
N ASP A 171 -14.64 -19.71 -21.51
CA ASP A 171 -13.42 -20.25 -22.11
C ASP A 171 -12.53 -19.12 -22.66
N ARG A 172 -13.13 -18.06 -23.20
CA ARG A 172 -12.41 -16.86 -23.64
C ARG A 172 -11.75 -16.12 -22.47
N VAL A 173 -12.42 -16.03 -21.33
CA VAL A 173 -11.84 -15.45 -20.10
C VAL A 173 -10.70 -16.32 -19.58
N LEU A 174 -10.82 -17.65 -19.66
CA LEU A 174 -9.77 -18.60 -19.26
C LEU A 174 -8.54 -18.52 -20.16
N GLU A 175 -8.71 -18.35 -21.47
CA GLU A 175 -7.62 -18.11 -22.43
C GLU A 175 -6.82 -16.86 -22.09
N PHE A 176 -7.51 -15.80 -21.65
CA PHE A 176 -6.85 -14.56 -21.25
C PHE A 176 -6.22 -14.62 -19.85
N PHE A 177 -6.78 -15.42 -18.93
CA PHE A 177 -6.36 -15.47 -17.54
C PHE A 177 -5.14 -16.40 -17.33
N GLU A 178 -4.02 -16.05 -18.00
CA GLU A 178 -2.77 -16.81 -17.99
C GLU A 178 -1.53 -15.95 -17.70
N GLY A 179 -0.48 -16.57 -17.17
CA GLY A 179 0.80 -15.90 -16.90
C GLY A 179 1.08 -15.70 -15.42
N LYS A 180 2.03 -14.81 -15.10
CA LYS A 180 2.50 -14.60 -13.71
C LYS A 180 2.01 -13.30 -13.08
N GLY A 181 1.53 -12.37 -13.92
CA GLY A 181 0.95 -11.11 -13.48
C GLY A 181 -0.37 -11.30 -12.74
N SER A 182 -0.77 -10.27 -12.01
CA SER A 182 -2.16 -10.15 -11.52
C SER A 182 -3.05 -9.50 -12.58
N PHE A 183 -4.32 -9.90 -12.57
CA PHE A 183 -5.33 -9.46 -13.52
C PHE A 183 -6.40 -8.61 -12.85
N ILE A 184 -6.95 -7.68 -13.62
CA ILE A 184 -8.20 -6.99 -13.31
C ILE A 184 -9.21 -7.19 -14.45
N MET A 185 -10.50 -7.21 -14.13
CA MET A 185 -11.58 -7.03 -15.09
C MET A 185 -12.07 -5.58 -15.03
N VAL A 186 -12.17 -4.92 -16.17
CA VAL A 186 -12.67 -3.54 -16.28
C VAL A 186 -13.92 -3.54 -17.15
N PHE A 187 -15.03 -3.07 -16.60
CA PHE A 187 -16.30 -2.95 -17.33
C PHE A 187 -16.40 -1.55 -17.92
N GLY A 188 -16.38 -1.47 -19.25
CA GLY A 188 -16.51 -0.23 -20.00
C GLY A 188 -17.57 -0.38 -21.08
N ILE A 189 -17.74 0.63 -21.92
CA ILE A 189 -18.75 0.63 -22.98
C ILE A 189 -18.05 0.55 -24.34
N GLY A 190 -18.55 -0.32 -25.21
CA GLY A 190 -18.18 -0.33 -26.62
C GLY A 190 -18.94 0.74 -27.39
N THR A 191 -18.24 1.61 -28.11
CA THR A 191 -18.87 2.63 -28.97
C THR A 191 -18.00 2.85 -30.19
N GLN A 192 -18.57 2.63 -31.39
CA GLN A 192 -17.87 2.83 -32.67
C GLN A 192 -16.51 2.12 -32.75
N GLY A 193 -16.41 0.90 -32.20
CA GLY A 193 -15.17 0.13 -32.16
C GLY A 193 -14.12 0.60 -31.14
N GLN A 194 -14.45 1.57 -30.29
CA GLN A 194 -13.59 2.05 -29.20
C GLN A 194 -14.12 1.62 -27.82
N PHE A 195 -13.19 1.37 -26.90
CA PHE A 195 -13.51 1.06 -25.50
C PHE A 195 -13.50 2.34 -24.67
N LEU A 196 -14.66 2.72 -24.16
CA LEU A 196 -14.79 3.77 -23.16
C LEU A 196 -14.51 3.18 -21.78
N TYR A 197 -13.45 3.67 -21.13
CA TYR A 197 -13.10 3.28 -19.78
C TYR A 197 -14.10 3.85 -18.75
N PRO A 198 -14.18 3.27 -17.54
CA PRO A 198 -15.11 3.71 -16.50
C PRO A 198 -15.13 5.22 -16.23
N GLY A 199 -13.95 5.85 -16.14
CA GLY A 199 -13.82 7.28 -15.87
C GLY A 199 -14.24 8.20 -17.02
N GLN A 200 -14.54 7.63 -18.20
CA GLN A 200 -15.06 8.37 -19.35
C GLN A 200 -16.58 8.25 -19.47
N ILE A 201 -17.23 7.48 -18.59
CA ILE A 201 -18.67 7.20 -18.63
C ILE A 201 -19.35 8.01 -17.52
N PRO A 202 -20.20 9.00 -17.85
CA PRO A 202 -20.79 9.90 -16.87
C PRO A 202 -21.55 9.17 -15.74
N ALA A 203 -22.30 8.12 -16.08
CA ALA A 203 -23.06 7.35 -15.10
C ALA A 203 -22.17 6.72 -14.02
N PHE A 204 -21.01 6.16 -14.41
CA PHE A 204 -20.06 5.58 -13.46
C PHE A 204 -19.34 6.65 -12.63
N VAL A 205 -18.99 7.79 -13.23
CA VAL A 205 -18.37 8.91 -12.51
C VAL A 205 -19.34 9.49 -11.47
N ASN A 206 -20.63 9.64 -11.81
CA ASN A 206 -21.64 10.13 -10.87
C ASN A 206 -21.88 9.13 -9.74
N TYR A 207 -22.05 7.84 -10.06
CA TYR A 207 -22.11 6.79 -9.05
C TYR A 207 -20.92 6.81 -8.09
N PHE A 208 -19.69 6.98 -8.61
CA PHE A 208 -18.49 7.09 -7.79
C PHE A 208 -18.57 8.28 -6.83
N LYS A 209 -18.97 9.46 -7.32
CA LYS A 209 -19.11 10.69 -6.52
C LYS A 209 -20.16 10.51 -5.42
N ASP A 210 -21.32 9.98 -5.74
CA ASP A 210 -22.42 9.80 -4.78
C ASP A 210 -22.01 8.83 -3.66
N LYS A 211 -21.37 7.70 -4.00
CA LYS A 211 -20.86 6.74 -3.01
C LYS A 211 -19.72 7.34 -2.18
N LEU A 212 -18.87 8.17 -2.79
CA LEU A 212 -17.79 8.85 -2.09
C LEU A 212 -18.34 9.86 -1.08
N GLU A 213 -19.31 10.66 -1.46
CA GLU A 213 -19.98 11.62 -0.59
C GLU A 213 -20.62 10.90 0.62
N GLN A 214 -21.40 9.84 0.36
CA GLN A 214 -21.98 8.99 1.41
C GLN A 214 -20.92 8.39 2.35
N TYR A 215 -19.76 8.00 1.81
CA TYR A 215 -18.67 7.44 2.60
C TYR A 215 -17.97 8.48 3.48
N VAL A 216 -17.71 9.67 2.93
CA VAL A 216 -17.01 10.76 3.62
C VAL A 216 -17.93 11.38 4.68
N GLN A 217 -19.16 11.70 4.32
CA GLN A 217 -20.17 12.27 5.20
C GLN A 217 -20.89 11.15 5.98
N LYS A 218 -20.36 10.73 7.14
CA LYS A 218 -21.13 9.88 8.07
C LYS A 218 -22.35 10.64 8.61
N LYS A 219 -23.52 10.00 8.71
CA LYS A 219 -24.69 10.56 9.42
C LYS A 219 -24.35 10.61 10.92
N SER A 220 -24.03 11.79 11.43
CA SER A 220 -23.83 12.05 12.86
C SER A 220 -24.87 13.07 13.33
N SER A 221 -25.28 12.95 14.59
CA SER A 221 -26.20 13.85 15.28
C SER A 221 -25.67 15.29 15.40
N ASP A 222 -24.35 15.49 15.36
CA ASP A 222 -23.67 16.80 15.49
C ASP A 222 -23.46 17.51 14.13
N ARG A 223 -24.15 17.06 13.06
CA ARG A 223 -24.10 17.67 11.72
C ARG A 223 -24.63 19.12 11.77
N GLY A 224 -23.85 20.06 11.23
CA GLY A 224 -24.22 21.47 11.11
C GLY A 224 -23.56 22.40 12.13
N GLN A 225 -22.86 21.88 13.15
CA GLN A 225 -22.03 22.72 14.01
C GLN A 225 -20.68 22.97 13.34
N ALA A 226 -20.40 24.23 13.04
CA ALA A 226 -19.09 24.71 12.61
C ALA A 226 -17.98 24.24 13.57
N LYS A 227 -17.00 23.49 13.06
CA LYS A 227 -15.80 23.08 13.81
C LYS A 227 -14.54 23.61 13.12
N ASN A 228 -13.51 23.87 13.91
CA ASN A 228 -12.19 24.24 13.40
C ASN A 228 -11.45 22.99 12.93
N CYS A 229 -11.00 22.98 11.68
CA CYS A 229 -10.18 21.91 11.14
C CYS A 229 -8.85 21.78 11.90
N PHE A 230 -8.54 20.57 12.36
CA PHE A 230 -7.29 20.23 13.05
C PHE A 230 -6.04 20.51 12.20
N CYS A 231 -6.15 20.42 10.87
CA CYS A 231 -5.01 20.58 9.96
C CYS A 231 -4.76 22.03 9.51
N CYS A 232 -5.81 22.84 9.33
CA CYS A 232 -5.68 24.19 8.75
C CYS A 232 -6.35 25.30 9.56
N GLY A 233 -7.07 24.97 10.63
CA GLY A 233 -7.80 25.93 11.46
C GLY A 233 -9.05 26.53 10.82
N LYS A 234 -9.31 26.30 9.51
CA LYS A 234 -10.52 26.79 8.85
C LYS A 234 -11.77 26.17 9.46
N ILE A 235 -12.83 26.97 9.55
CA ILE A 235 -14.15 26.52 9.99
C ILE A 235 -14.80 25.71 8.86
N ASP A 236 -15.30 24.52 9.20
CA ASP A 236 -16.08 23.66 8.29
C ASP A 236 -17.36 23.20 9.00
N THR A 237 -18.47 23.20 8.27
CA THR A 237 -19.78 22.72 8.73
C THR A 237 -19.97 21.22 8.52
N GLU A 238 -19.13 20.61 7.67
CA GLU A 238 -19.15 19.18 7.34
C GLU A 238 -17.77 18.52 7.52
N PRO A 239 -17.17 18.59 8.72
CA PRO A 239 -15.88 17.96 8.95
C PRO A 239 -15.98 16.43 8.89
N ALA A 240 -14.89 15.82 8.44
CA ALA A 240 -14.68 14.38 8.48
C ALA A 240 -13.64 14.01 9.56
N THR A 241 -13.50 12.73 9.81
CA THR A 241 -12.52 12.16 10.74
C THR A 241 -11.35 11.50 10.00
N LEU A 242 -10.20 11.40 10.68
CA LEU A 242 -8.98 10.86 10.09
C LEU A 242 -9.07 9.38 9.69
N ASP A 243 -10.02 8.58 10.20
CA ASP A 243 -10.23 7.16 9.82
C ASP A 243 -10.65 6.96 8.36
N LYS A 244 -11.09 8.04 7.73
CA LYS A 244 -11.38 8.08 6.30
C LYS A 244 -10.11 8.00 5.46
N VAL A 245 -8.98 8.50 6.00
CA VAL A 245 -7.66 8.46 5.38
C VAL A 245 -6.79 7.37 5.99
N PHE A 246 -6.70 7.27 7.32
CA PHE A 246 -5.79 6.39 8.07
C PHE A 246 -6.57 5.39 8.93
N LYS A 247 -6.54 4.08 8.60
CA LYS A 247 -7.35 3.08 9.33
C LYS A 247 -6.83 2.78 10.73
N PHE A 248 -5.62 3.22 11.06
CA PHE A 248 -5.09 3.18 12.43
C PHE A 248 -5.68 4.29 13.31
N ALA A 249 -6.29 5.35 12.75
CA ALA A 249 -7.07 6.31 13.51
C ALA A 249 -8.39 5.65 13.91
N THR A 250 -8.48 5.15 15.13
CA THR A 250 -9.65 4.42 15.62
C THR A 250 -10.62 5.38 16.30
N PHE A 251 -11.87 5.38 15.85
CA PHE A 251 -12.99 6.14 16.45
C PHE A 251 -14.21 5.22 16.72
N ASP A 252 -14.05 3.92 16.51
CA ASP A 252 -15.08 2.89 16.71
C ASP A 252 -15.26 2.53 18.19
N LYS A 253 -14.22 2.73 19.00
CA LYS A 253 -14.25 2.42 20.43
C LYS A 253 -14.62 3.65 21.25
N VAL A 254 -15.63 3.52 22.10
CA VAL A 254 -16.15 4.63 22.92
C VAL A 254 -15.11 5.15 23.91
N ASN A 255 -14.19 4.30 24.36
CA ASN A 255 -13.15 4.65 25.34
C ASN A 255 -12.08 5.62 24.81
N VAL A 256 -11.98 5.82 23.49
CA VAL A 256 -11.08 6.82 22.90
C VAL A 256 -11.79 8.16 22.63
N LEU A 257 -13.10 8.23 22.90
CA LEU A 257 -13.90 9.42 22.62
C LEU A 257 -14.10 10.27 23.88
N PRO A 258 -14.09 11.61 23.74
CA PRO A 258 -14.34 12.52 24.85
C PRO A 258 -15.65 12.20 25.57
N GLY A 259 -15.59 12.10 26.89
CA GLY A 259 -16.77 11.82 27.72
C GLY A 259 -17.43 10.46 27.44
N LEU A 260 -16.70 9.51 26.83
CA LEU A 260 -17.22 8.18 26.49
C LEU A 260 -18.52 8.24 25.67
N ASN A 261 -18.63 9.22 24.77
CA ASN A 261 -19.82 9.45 23.96
C ASN A 261 -19.52 9.34 22.46
N LYS A 262 -20.28 8.49 21.76
CA LYS A 262 -20.19 8.29 20.30
C LYS A 262 -20.55 9.54 19.49
N ASP A 263 -21.36 10.43 20.03
CA ASP A 263 -21.71 11.70 19.37
C ASP A 263 -20.51 12.67 19.35
N ASN A 264 -19.50 12.45 20.20
CA ASN A 264 -18.31 13.30 20.28
C ASN A 264 -17.21 12.93 19.28
N VAL A 265 -17.47 12.02 18.32
CA VAL A 265 -16.48 11.62 17.31
C VAL A 265 -15.93 12.83 16.54
N LEU A 266 -16.79 13.77 16.13
CA LEU A 266 -16.39 14.98 15.41
C LEU A 266 -15.70 16.04 16.29
N LYS A 267 -15.61 15.81 17.61
CA LYS A 267 -14.80 16.65 18.51
C LYS A 267 -13.34 16.20 18.55
N VAL A 268 -13.02 15.01 18.04
CA VAL A 268 -11.66 14.48 17.99
C VAL A 268 -11.07 14.72 16.62
N GLN A 269 -10.13 15.67 16.53
CA GLN A 269 -9.38 15.99 15.32
C GLN A 269 -10.26 16.11 14.06
N PRO A 270 -11.30 16.97 14.05
CA PRO A 270 -12.11 17.20 12.86
C PRO A 270 -11.25 17.72 11.71
N VAL A 271 -11.47 17.23 10.50
CA VAL A 271 -10.71 17.61 9.31
C VAL A 271 -11.68 18.12 8.25
N CYS A 272 -11.42 19.32 7.72
CA CYS A 272 -12.23 19.86 6.64
C CYS A 272 -12.06 19.07 5.33
N GLN A 273 -13.03 19.18 4.42
CA GLN A 273 -13.02 18.44 3.15
C GLN A 273 -11.75 18.68 2.31
N GLU A 274 -11.27 19.91 2.27
CA GLU A 274 -10.04 20.28 1.56
C GLU A 274 -8.81 19.55 2.14
N CYS A 275 -8.64 19.56 3.47
CA CYS A 275 -7.54 18.86 4.11
C CYS A 275 -7.66 17.34 3.98
N LEU A 276 -8.89 16.81 3.99
CA LEU A 276 -9.14 15.38 3.78
C LEU A 276 -8.69 14.93 2.38
N GLN A 277 -8.98 15.73 1.35
CA GLN A 277 -8.53 15.49 -0.02
C GLN A 277 -7.00 15.51 -0.11
N LEU A 278 -6.35 16.53 0.46
CA LEU A 278 -4.89 16.62 0.48
C LEU A 278 -4.25 15.45 1.23
N LEU A 279 -4.77 15.08 2.39
CA LEU A 279 -4.27 13.92 3.14
C LEU A 279 -4.47 12.61 2.37
N THR A 280 -5.60 12.45 1.66
CA THR A 280 -5.86 11.27 0.83
C THR A 280 -4.88 11.18 -0.35
N ALA A 281 -4.65 12.30 -1.05
CA ALA A 281 -3.69 12.37 -2.13
C ALA A 281 -2.25 12.13 -1.62
N GLY A 282 -1.88 12.73 -0.49
CA GLY A 282 -0.59 12.53 0.15
C GLY A 282 -0.35 11.09 0.58
N ARG A 283 -1.37 10.43 1.16
CA ARG A 283 -1.30 9.00 1.49
C ARG A 283 -1.11 8.14 0.25
N GLU A 284 -1.75 8.46 -0.86
CA GLU A 284 -1.56 7.72 -2.12
C GLU A 284 -0.13 7.84 -2.64
N ILE A 285 0.48 9.04 -2.57
CA ILE A 285 1.91 9.23 -2.88
C ILE A 285 2.78 8.40 -1.94
N LEU A 286 2.49 8.39 -0.63
CA LEU A 286 3.24 7.59 0.34
C LEU A 286 3.20 6.10 0.01
N GLU A 287 2.01 5.54 -0.20
CA GLU A 287 1.83 4.12 -0.50
C GLU A 287 2.53 3.70 -1.80
N ARG A 288 2.57 4.61 -2.78
CA ARG A 288 3.07 4.36 -4.13
C ARG A 288 4.57 4.53 -4.26
N GLU A 289 5.13 5.58 -3.66
CA GLU A 289 6.48 6.05 -3.95
C GLU A 289 7.40 6.05 -2.72
N LEU A 290 6.85 6.13 -1.52
CA LEU A 290 7.62 6.34 -0.29
C LEU A 290 7.33 5.26 0.76
N ALA A 291 7.05 4.04 0.30
CA ALA A 291 6.83 2.88 1.14
C ALA A 291 7.82 1.77 0.83
N ASP A 292 8.60 1.34 1.83
CA ASP A 292 9.37 0.11 1.77
C ASP A 292 8.56 -1.07 2.33
N LYS A 293 8.62 -2.20 1.64
CA LYS A 293 7.99 -3.47 2.05
C LYS A 293 9.00 -4.62 2.11
N SER A 294 10.30 -4.31 2.00
CA SER A 294 11.35 -5.29 1.72
C SER A 294 12.28 -5.55 2.90
N ILE A 295 12.55 -4.54 3.72
CA ILE A 295 13.57 -4.57 4.78
C ILE A 295 13.13 -5.46 5.94
N ILE A 296 11.86 -5.35 6.36
CA ILE A 296 11.29 -6.13 7.47
C ILE A 296 10.08 -6.90 6.94
N SER A 297 10.17 -8.23 6.93
CA SER A 297 9.09 -9.07 6.40
C SER A 297 7.77 -8.84 7.15
N GLY A 298 6.70 -8.61 6.38
CA GLY A 298 5.36 -8.39 6.92
C GLY A 298 5.11 -6.97 7.46
N ILE A 299 6.11 -6.09 7.43
CA ILE A 299 5.98 -4.69 7.85
C ILE A 299 6.10 -3.78 6.63
N VAL A 300 5.27 -2.74 6.59
CA VAL A 300 5.37 -1.62 5.67
C VAL A 300 6.01 -0.46 6.42
N VAL A 301 7.06 0.13 5.83
CA VAL A 301 7.73 1.31 6.36
C VAL A 301 7.40 2.49 5.46
N TRP A 302 6.59 3.42 5.93
CA TRP A 302 6.40 4.70 5.24
C TRP A 302 7.50 5.68 5.62
N LEU A 303 7.97 6.40 4.61
CA LEU A 303 8.89 7.53 4.72
C LEU A 303 8.15 8.81 4.36
N VAL A 304 7.95 9.70 5.33
CA VAL A 304 7.30 10.99 5.08
C VAL A 304 8.36 12.08 5.16
N PRO A 305 8.82 12.62 4.01
CA PRO A 305 9.72 13.76 3.99
C PRO A 305 9.00 15.04 4.44
N GLU A 306 9.66 15.83 5.29
CA GLU A 306 9.25 17.16 5.69
C GLU A 306 10.36 18.16 5.37
N VAL A 307 9.99 19.28 4.75
CA VAL A 307 10.92 20.37 4.43
C VAL A 307 10.83 21.42 5.52
N ALA A 308 11.94 21.73 6.16
CA ALA A 308 12.00 22.67 7.29
C ALA A 308 11.81 24.15 6.86
N LEU A 309 11.96 24.46 5.56
CA LEU A 309 11.97 25.84 5.06
C LEU A 309 10.58 26.29 4.53
N PRO A 310 9.98 27.35 5.11
CA PRO A 310 8.80 27.99 4.56
C PRO A 310 9.08 28.60 3.17
N GLY A 311 8.15 28.45 2.21
CA GLY A 311 8.15 29.19 0.94
C GLY A 311 8.82 28.52 -0.27
N GLN A 312 9.70 27.53 -0.10
CA GLN A 312 10.26 26.73 -1.22
C GLN A 312 9.95 25.23 -1.12
N SER A 313 9.04 24.86 -0.20
CA SER A 313 8.77 23.49 0.21
C SER A 313 8.36 22.56 -0.93
N LYS A 314 7.45 22.98 -1.82
CA LYS A 314 6.88 22.08 -2.86
C LYS A 314 7.90 21.63 -3.90
N LYS A 315 8.70 22.56 -4.45
CA LYS A 315 9.71 22.25 -5.47
C LYS A 315 10.80 21.35 -4.89
N PHE A 316 11.26 21.66 -3.69
CA PHE A 316 12.28 20.87 -3.01
C PHE A 316 11.76 19.47 -2.63
N LEU A 317 10.53 19.39 -2.11
CA LEU A 317 9.87 18.12 -1.78
C LEU A 317 9.71 17.25 -3.04
N ARG A 318 9.28 17.84 -4.16
CA ARG A 318 9.16 17.11 -5.44
C ARG A 318 10.52 16.62 -5.95
N GLN A 319 11.55 17.45 -5.88
CA GLN A 319 12.92 17.04 -6.22
C GLN A 319 13.45 15.92 -5.32
N ALA A 320 13.12 15.94 -4.02
CA ALA A 320 13.49 14.89 -3.09
C ALA A 320 12.79 13.57 -3.45
N ILE A 321 11.50 13.61 -3.77
CA ILE A 321 10.75 12.44 -4.24
C ILE A 321 11.35 11.90 -5.55
N ASP A 322 11.58 12.75 -6.54
CA ASP A 322 12.16 12.37 -7.84
C ASP A 322 13.55 11.71 -7.66
N LYS A 323 14.38 12.25 -6.77
CA LYS A 323 15.70 11.69 -6.42
C LYS A 323 15.62 10.40 -5.60
N LEU A 324 14.54 10.15 -4.86
CA LEU A 324 14.30 8.83 -4.25
C LEU A 324 13.88 7.82 -5.32
N ASN A 325 13.14 8.29 -6.34
CA ASN A 325 12.57 7.56 -7.47
C ASN A 325 13.47 7.46 -8.72
N VAL A 326 14.81 7.40 -8.57
CA VAL A 326 15.85 7.52 -9.64
C VAL A 326 15.62 6.77 -10.97
N ASP A 327 14.71 5.81 -11.07
CA ASP A 327 14.45 5.06 -12.31
C ASP A 327 13.30 5.59 -13.18
N GLY A 328 12.69 6.74 -12.86
CA GLY A 328 11.64 7.35 -13.69
C GLY A 328 10.38 6.48 -13.88
N LYS A 329 10.25 5.42 -13.08
CA LYS A 329 9.09 4.54 -12.98
C LYS A 329 8.41 4.88 -11.67
N GLY A 330 7.64 5.96 -11.69
CA GLY A 330 6.64 6.15 -10.65
C GLY A 330 5.78 4.89 -10.56
N ALA A 331 5.36 4.55 -9.34
CA ALA A 331 4.43 3.46 -9.06
C ALA A 331 4.96 2.02 -9.03
N THR A 332 6.23 1.78 -8.73
CA THR A 332 6.57 0.73 -7.76
C THR A 332 7.91 0.97 -7.15
N GLY A 333 8.04 0.56 -5.88
CA GLY A 333 9.17 -0.21 -5.39
C GLY A 333 10.47 0.21 -6.01
N MET A 334 11.24 0.98 -5.25
CA MET A 334 12.69 1.02 -5.38
C MET A 334 13.14 -0.33 -5.96
N GLY A 335 13.54 -0.44 -7.23
CA GLY A 335 13.80 -1.75 -7.85
C GLY A 335 14.85 -2.53 -7.03
N GLU A 336 15.09 -3.82 -7.22
CA GLU A 336 16.01 -4.60 -6.34
C GLU A 336 17.36 -3.90 -6.01
N GLU A 337 17.89 -3.02 -6.87
CA GLU A 337 19.09 -2.18 -6.60
C GLU A 337 18.82 -0.83 -5.92
N ALA A 338 17.61 -0.28 -6.04
CA ALA A 338 17.13 0.89 -5.30
C ALA A 338 16.51 0.51 -3.94
N GLU A 339 15.81 -0.63 -3.83
CA GLU A 339 15.30 -1.28 -2.59
C GLU A 339 16.48 -1.61 -1.66
N ARG A 340 17.62 -2.01 -2.23
CA ARG A 340 18.87 -2.24 -1.48
C ARG A 340 19.56 -0.95 -0.99
N ARG A 341 19.07 0.23 -1.33
CA ARG A 341 19.69 1.53 -1.00
C ARG A 341 18.69 2.58 -0.50
N PHE A 342 17.58 2.15 0.11
CA PHE A 342 16.57 3.03 0.68
C PHE A 342 17.15 4.01 1.69
N PHE A 343 17.76 3.52 2.76
CA PHE A 343 18.38 4.35 3.77
C PHE A 343 19.62 5.08 3.24
N HIS A 344 20.42 4.43 2.40
CA HIS A 344 21.62 5.01 1.80
C HIS A 344 21.31 6.25 0.95
N LYS A 345 20.20 6.26 0.19
CA LYS A 345 19.81 7.45 -0.58
C LYS A 345 19.48 8.64 0.35
N LEU A 346 18.90 8.37 1.52
CA LEU A 346 18.50 9.39 2.48
C LEU A 346 19.70 10.06 3.14
N THR A 347 20.84 9.39 3.27
CA THR A 347 22.07 9.95 3.87
C THR A 347 22.67 11.11 3.07
N ARG A 348 22.32 11.22 1.77
CA ARG A 348 22.91 12.20 0.84
C ARG A 348 22.18 13.54 0.79
N TYR A 349 21.08 13.69 1.54
CA TYR A 349 20.36 14.95 1.64
C TYR A 349 20.99 15.88 2.69
N ASN A 350 20.72 17.18 2.54
CA ASN A 350 21.11 18.19 3.54
C ASN A 350 20.05 18.28 4.66
N ASP A 351 20.42 18.89 5.78
CA ASP A 351 19.55 18.99 6.97
C ASP A 351 18.34 19.93 6.81
N SER A 352 18.07 20.46 5.60
CA SER A 352 16.80 21.16 5.31
C SER A 352 15.61 20.21 5.11
N LEU A 353 15.87 18.91 5.11
CA LEU A 353 14.89 17.84 5.04
C LEU A 353 14.92 17.04 6.35
N SER A 354 13.76 16.72 6.91
CA SER A 354 13.60 15.70 7.94
C SER A 354 12.71 14.57 7.42
N PHE A 355 12.81 13.40 8.04
CA PHE A 355 12.03 12.23 7.66
C PHE A 355 11.26 11.69 8.86
N HIS A 356 9.96 11.41 8.65
CA HIS A 356 9.15 10.65 9.59
C HIS A 356 9.01 9.22 9.09
N PHE A 357 9.28 8.25 9.97
CA PHE A 357 9.16 6.83 9.67
C PHE A 357 7.95 6.24 10.38
N LEU A 358 7.06 5.58 9.64
CA LEU A 358 5.92 4.84 10.21
C LEU A 358 6.04 3.36 9.85
N PHE A 359 6.25 2.52 10.86
CA PHE A 359 6.29 1.07 10.75
C PHE A 359 4.91 0.52 11.10
N TRP A 360 4.26 -0.13 10.14
CA TRP A 360 2.91 -0.68 10.34
C TRP A 360 2.69 -1.97 9.56
N GLU A 361 1.70 -2.76 9.96
CA GLU A 361 1.27 -3.93 9.20
C GLU A 361 -0.24 -3.91 8.98
N LYS A 362 -0.68 -4.56 7.90
CA LYS A 362 -2.10 -4.77 7.64
C LYS A 362 -2.54 -6.07 8.30
N GLN A 363 -3.46 -5.97 9.25
CA GLN A 363 -4.11 -7.12 9.88
C GLN A 363 -5.61 -7.06 9.57
N ASN A 364 -6.05 -7.87 8.59
CA ASN A 364 -7.40 -7.81 8.02
C ASN A 364 -7.72 -6.41 7.46
N ALA A 365 -8.71 -5.73 8.04
CA ALA A 365 -9.13 -4.38 7.69
C ALA A 365 -8.48 -3.29 8.56
N GLN A 366 -7.64 -3.66 9.53
CA GLN A 366 -6.97 -2.74 10.44
C GLN A 366 -5.51 -2.51 10.02
N GLU A 367 -5.06 -1.28 10.26
CA GLU A 367 -3.67 -0.88 10.14
C GLU A 367 -3.10 -0.85 11.55
N ARG A 368 -2.19 -1.77 11.87
CA ARG A 368 -1.54 -1.82 13.18
C ARG A 368 -0.21 -1.09 13.08
N VAL A 369 -0.12 0.06 13.72
CA VAL A 369 1.14 0.80 13.87
C VAL A 369 1.99 0.14 14.94
N HIS A 370 3.23 -0.18 14.61
CA HIS A 370 4.23 -0.73 15.52
C HIS A 370 5.12 0.34 16.11
N LEU A 371 5.52 1.32 15.29
CA LEU A 371 6.40 2.41 15.69
C LEU A 371 6.24 3.60 14.76
N MET A 372 6.26 4.80 15.33
CA MET A 372 6.46 6.04 14.59
C MET A 372 7.71 6.74 15.14
N VAL A 373 8.59 7.19 14.24
CA VAL A 373 9.75 8.01 14.58
C VAL A 373 9.66 9.29 13.76
N GLU A 374 9.44 10.40 14.43
CA GLU A 374 9.35 11.70 13.79
C GLU A 374 10.71 12.41 13.76
N ASP A 375 10.87 13.35 12.81
CA ASP A 375 11.97 14.30 12.73
C ASP A 375 13.38 13.69 12.68
N VAL A 376 13.58 12.65 11.84
CA VAL A 376 14.91 12.05 11.63
C VAL A 376 15.67 12.83 10.55
N PRO A 377 16.79 13.51 10.88
CA PRO A 377 17.58 14.24 9.89
C PRO A 377 18.46 13.30 9.05
N PRO A 378 18.75 13.64 7.77
CA PRO A 378 19.71 12.94 6.93
C PRO A 378 21.08 12.69 7.59
N SER A 379 21.58 13.68 8.33
CA SER A 379 22.85 13.58 9.07
C SER A 379 22.85 12.44 10.10
N ARG A 380 21.70 12.11 10.70
CA ARG A 380 21.58 10.94 11.59
C ARG A 380 21.78 9.64 10.81
N LEU A 381 21.14 9.52 9.65
CA LEU A 381 21.27 8.35 8.79
C LEU A 381 22.71 8.18 8.29
N ALA A 382 23.37 9.28 7.91
CA ALA A 382 24.78 9.27 7.51
C ALA A 382 25.72 8.79 8.63
N ARG A 383 25.46 9.18 9.88
CA ARG A 383 26.22 8.69 11.05
C ARG A 383 26.02 7.19 11.27
N LEU A 384 24.79 6.69 11.16
CA LEU A 384 24.50 5.26 11.25
C LEU A 384 25.24 4.47 10.16
N GLU A 385 25.27 4.97 8.93
CA GLU A 385 26.02 4.33 7.83
C GLU A 385 27.53 4.30 8.11
N LYS A 386 28.08 5.41 8.62
CA LYS A 386 29.50 5.48 9.02
C LYS A 386 29.83 4.49 10.14
N ALA A 387 28.99 4.41 11.17
CA ALA A 387 29.16 3.47 12.27
C ALA A 387 29.13 2.01 11.78
N TRP A 388 28.29 1.70 10.79
CA TRP A 388 28.28 0.38 10.14
C TRP A 388 29.58 0.08 9.40
N GLY A 389 30.07 1.03 8.60
CA GLY A 389 31.37 0.91 7.92
C GLY A 389 32.54 0.70 8.90
N GLN A 390 32.53 1.38 10.04
CA GLN A 390 33.53 1.20 11.10
C GLN A 390 33.45 -0.20 11.73
N ALA A 391 32.24 -0.71 11.99
CA ALA A 391 32.06 -2.06 12.52
C ALA A 391 32.57 -3.14 11.56
N LEU A 392 32.35 -2.97 10.25
CA LEU A 392 32.91 -3.84 9.22
C LEU A 392 34.44 -3.81 9.22
N ALA A 393 35.04 -2.62 9.26
CA ALA A 393 36.49 -2.44 9.28
C ALA A 393 37.14 -3.07 10.53
N ASN A 394 36.56 -2.87 11.71
CA ASN A 394 37.06 -3.43 12.96
C ASN A 394 37.06 -4.97 12.97
N LEU A 395 36.16 -5.59 12.21
CA LEU A 395 36.07 -7.04 12.07
C LEU A 395 36.75 -7.59 10.81
N GLY A 396 37.38 -6.74 10.00
CA GLY A 396 38.02 -7.12 8.75
C GLY A 396 37.06 -7.75 7.73
N LEU A 397 35.81 -7.26 7.67
CA LEU A 397 34.77 -7.79 6.79
C LEU A 397 34.59 -6.90 5.54
N GLU A 398 34.77 -7.49 4.36
CA GLU A 398 34.56 -6.83 3.06
C GLU A 398 33.09 -6.92 2.61
N TRP A 399 32.17 -6.40 3.42
CA TRP A 399 30.74 -6.36 3.07
C TRP A 399 30.31 -4.96 2.62
N GLU A 400 29.13 -4.88 1.99
CA GLU A 400 28.54 -3.60 1.61
C GLU A 400 28.29 -2.72 2.85
N SER A 401 28.81 -1.50 2.82
CA SER A 401 28.76 -0.54 3.93
C SER A 401 27.52 0.35 3.93
N SER A 402 26.49 0.04 3.15
CA SER A 402 25.24 0.79 3.12
C SER A 402 24.41 0.59 4.40
N LEU A 403 23.67 1.63 4.81
CA LEU A 403 22.77 1.54 5.97
C LEU A 403 21.66 0.50 5.75
N ASP A 404 21.22 0.28 4.51
CA ASP A 404 20.29 -0.78 4.15
C ASP A 404 20.80 -2.17 4.47
N ASN A 405 22.08 -2.44 4.17
CA ASN A 405 22.71 -3.70 4.51
C ASN A 405 22.87 -3.85 6.03
N ALA A 406 23.13 -2.75 6.75
CA ALA A 406 23.16 -2.75 8.21
C ALA A 406 21.80 -3.18 8.79
N VAL A 407 20.70 -2.53 8.37
CA VAL A 407 19.35 -2.82 8.86
C VAL A 407 18.90 -4.24 8.47
N THR A 408 19.19 -4.65 7.24
CA THR A 408 18.90 -6.02 6.76
C THR A 408 19.70 -7.07 7.55
N THR A 409 20.95 -6.78 7.89
CA THR A 409 21.78 -7.66 8.71
C THR A 409 21.25 -7.75 10.14
N VAL A 410 20.87 -6.63 10.74
CA VAL A 410 20.23 -6.60 12.08
C VAL A 410 18.95 -7.45 12.07
N TYR A 411 18.06 -7.24 11.11
CA TYR A 411 16.81 -7.99 10.98
C TYR A 411 17.08 -9.50 10.78
N SER A 412 17.87 -9.87 9.77
CA SER A 412 18.15 -11.28 9.46
C SER A 412 18.86 -12.01 10.61
N THR A 413 19.73 -11.33 11.35
CA THR A 413 20.39 -11.89 12.55
C THR A 413 19.37 -12.18 13.64
N CYS A 414 18.49 -11.23 13.95
CA CYS A 414 17.45 -11.45 14.96
C CYS A 414 16.47 -12.56 14.55
N MET A 415 16.14 -12.64 13.26
CA MET A 415 15.27 -13.70 12.74
C MET A 415 15.95 -15.08 12.77
N ALA A 416 17.25 -15.17 12.51
CA ALA A 416 18.00 -16.42 12.66
C ALA A 416 18.02 -16.92 14.11
N LEU A 417 17.90 -16.01 15.07
CA LEU A 417 17.77 -16.33 16.50
C LEU A 417 16.31 -16.57 16.93
N SER A 418 15.33 -16.29 16.08
CA SER A 418 13.93 -16.60 16.39
C SER A 418 13.72 -18.12 16.40
N GLY A 419 12.91 -18.61 17.35
CA GLY A 419 12.52 -20.02 17.34
C GLY A 419 11.63 -20.34 16.14
N GLN A 420 11.32 -21.62 15.95
CA GLN A 420 10.47 -22.04 14.83
C GLN A 420 9.01 -21.52 14.95
N SER A 421 8.55 -21.24 16.17
CA SER A 421 7.19 -20.75 16.46
C SER A 421 6.93 -19.37 15.84
N ASN A 422 5.66 -19.08 15.51
CA ASN A 422 5.27 -17.78 14.96
C ASN A 422 5.31 -16.69 16.03
N GLU A 423 5.08 -17.06 17.29
CA GLU A 423 5.15 -16.19 18.46
C GLU A 423 6.59 -15.70 18.68
N ASP A 424 7.57 -16.60 18.64
CA ASP A 424 8.99 -16.24 18.75
C ASP A 424 9.43 -15.27 17.64
N LYS A 425 8.99 -15.54 16.40
CA LYS A 425 9.27 -14.67 15.25
C LYS A 425 8.67 -13.29 15.43
N THR A 426 7.46 -13.21 15.95
CA THR A 426 6.78 -11.93 16.23
C THR A 426 7.52 -11.14 17.30
N VAL A 427 7.91 -11.77 18.41
CA VAL A 427 8.67 -11.13 19.49
C VAL A 427 10.02 -10.58 18.99
N MET A 428 10.73 -11.37 18.16
CA MET A 428 12.01 -10.93 17.59
C MET A 428 11.83 -9.80 16.58
N ARG A 429 10.79 -9.85 15.75
CA ARG A 429 10.43 -8.76 14.84
C ARG A 429 10.15 -7.47 15.59
N ASP A 430 9.35 -7.52 16.67
CA ASP A 430 9.03 -6.36 17.49
C ASP A 430 10.26 -5.82 18.24
N PHE A 431 11.20 -6.70 18.61
CA PHE A 431 12.51 -6.29 19.13
C PHE A 431 13.34 -5.55 18.09
N VAL A 432 13.40 -6.04 16.84
CA VAL A 432 14.09 -5.38 15.73
C VAL A 432 13.51 -4.00 15.44
N ILE A 433 12.18 -3.88 15.35
CA ILE A 433 11.51 -2.59 15.10
C ILE A 433 11.88 -1.59 16.20
N ARG A 434 11.88 -2.01 17.47
CA ARG A 434 12.32 -1.16 18.59
C ARG A 434 13.78 -0.77 18.48
N LEU A 435 14.66 -1.70 18.09
CA LEU A 435 16.08 -1.43 17.93
C LEU A 435 16.34 -0.40 16.83
N ILE A 436 15.70 -0.57 15.66
CA ILE A 436 15.75 0.40 14.55
C ILE A 436 15.19 1.75 15.01
N GLY A 437 14.10 1.74 15.77
CA GLY A 437 13.54 2.95 16.36
C GLY A 437 14.54 3.74 17.20
N LYS A 438 15.26 3.04 18.09
CA LYS A 438 16.34 3.66 18.89
C LYS A 438 17.48 4.17 18.03
N MET A 439 17.87 3.42 17.00
CA MET A 439 18.89 3.85 16.04
C MET A 439 18.47 5.15 15.36
N LEU A 440 17.23 5.25 14.87
CA LEU A 440 16.73 6.45 14.20
C LEU A 440 16.62 7.64 15.16
N LYS A 441 16.19 7.41 16.40
CA LYS A 441 16.03 8.47 17.42
C LYS A 441 17.32 9.01 18.01
N GLY A 442 18.46 8.34 17.80
CA GLY A 442 19.69 8.72 18.50
C GLY A 442 19.81 8.18 19.91
N GLU A 443 19.05 7.14 20.26
CA GLU A 443 19.06 6.55 21.60
C GLU A 443 20.14 5.48 21.74
N ARG A 444 20.58 5.26 22.99
CA ARG A 444 21.51 4.18 23.33
C ARG A 444 20.86 2.81 23.07
N LEU A 445 21.58 1.95 22.36
CA LEU A 445 21.17 0.62 21.96
C LEU A 445 21.51 -0.41 23.06
N PRO A 446 20.62 -1.39 23.32
CA PRO A 446 20.79 -2.35 24.40
C PRO A 446 21.72 -3.51 24.00
N ALA A 447 23.01 -3.20 23.79
CA ALA A 447 24.01 -4.17 23.31
C ALA A 447 24.15 -5.38 24.25
N ASP A 448 24.16 -5.17 25.56
CA ASP A 448 24.30 -6.27 26.53
C ASP A 448 23.05 -7.16 26.56
N SER A 449 21.85 -6.59 26.43
CA SER A 449 20.64 -7.39 26.30
C SER A 449 20.64 -8.22 25.02
N PHE A 450 21.13 -7.66 23.91
CA PHE A 450 21.29 -8.40 22.65
C PHE A 450 22.30 -9.55 22.80
N LYS A 451 23.47 -9.30 23.42
CA LYS A 451 24.46 -10.35 23.73
C LYS A 451 23.85 -11.47 24.57
N ALA A 452 23.11 -11.13 25.63
CA ALA A 452 22.46 -12.11 26.50
C ALA A 452 21.41 -12.96 25.76
N ILE A 453 20.59 -12.33 24.90
CA ILE A 453 19.63 -13.05 24.04
C ILE A 453 20.37 -13.99 23.09
N PHE A 454 21.42 -13.51 22.44
CA PHE A 454 22.22 -14.29 21.50
C PHE A 454 22.80 -15.53 22.18
N VAL A 455 23.55 -15.36 23.27
CA VAL A 455 24.18 -16.46 24.03
C VAL A 455 23.15 -17.50 24.47
N ARG A 456 21.99 -17.06 24.99
CA ARG A 456 20.92 -17.97 25.43
C ARG A 456 20.33 -18.80 24.28
N ARG A 457 20.35 -18.29 23.04
CA ARG A 457 19.72 -18.94 21.88
C ARG A 457 20.70 -19.73 21.00
N ILE A 458 22.02 -19.59 21.18
CA ILE A 458 23.02 -20.39 20.46
C ILE A 458 22.76 -21.91 20.57
N PRO A 459 22.53 -22.50 21.77
CA PRO A 459 22.37 -23.95 21.86
C PRO A 459 21.19 -24.46 21.03
N LYS A 460 20.07 -23.72 21.03
CA LYS A 460 18.90 -24.03 20.23
C LYS A 460 19.19 -23.89 18.73
N MET A 461 19.89 -22.83 18.32
CA MET A 461 20.29 -22.65 16.92
C MET A 461 21.23 -23.76 16.42
N VAL A 462 22.12 -24.27 17.28
CA VAL A 462 22.97 -25.42 16.97
C VAL A 462 22.13 -26.69 16.81
N PHE A 463 21.15 -26.90 17.68
CA PHE A 463 20.25 -28.06 17.63
C PHE A 463 19.33 -28.03 16.39
N ASP A 464 18.78 -26.86 16.05
CA ASP A 464 17.81 -26.69 14.95
C ASP A 464 18.48 -26.62 13.55
N SER A 465 19.81 -26.58 13.46
CA SER A 465 20.52 -26.36 12.18
C SER A 465 21.24 -27.60 11.67
N ASP A 466 20.87 -28.05 10.46
CA ASP A 466 21.50 -29.20 9.79
C ASP A 466 22.95 -28.96 9.35
N LYS A 467 23.40 -27.70 9.32
CA LYS A 467 24.75 -27.32 8.85
C LYS A 467 25.44 -26.36 9.82
N TRP A 468 26.67 -26.70 10.21
CA TRP A 468 27.51 -25.84 11.05
C TRP A 468 27.81 -24.47 10.41
N SER A 469 27.91 -24.41 9.08
CA SER A 469 28.13 -23.16 8.35
C SER A 469 27.04 -22.12 8.56
N ASN A 470 25.79 -22.54 8.77
CA ASN A 470 24.68 -21.63 9.08
C ASN A 470 24.84 -21.02 10.48
N VAL A 471 25.19 -21.85 11.46
CA VAL A 471 25.44 -21.43 12.85
C VAL A 471 26.61 -20.44 12.90
N SER A 472 27.73 -20.78 12.26
CA SER A 472 28.92 -19.93 12.20
C SER A 472 28.62 -18.59 11.51
N SER A 473 27.88 -18.61 10.39
CA SER A 473 27.44 -17.40 9.69
C SER A 473 26.57 -16.49 10.56
N ALA A 474 25.58 -17.08 11.26
CA ALA A 474 24.71 -16.33 12.18
C ALA A 474 25.50 -15.73 13.35
N ALA A 475 26.46 -16.46 13.91
CA ALA A 475 27.31 -15.94 14.99
C ALA A 475 28.21 -14.79 14.53
N ARG A 476 28.79 -14.88 13.33
CA ARG A 476 29.62 -13.81 12.75
C ARG A 476 28.80 -12.55 12.51
N LYS A 477 27.56 -12.69 12.02
CA LYS A 477 26.61 -11.57 11.88
C LYS A 477 26.20 -10.98 13.23
N ALA A 478 25.98 -11.80 14.25
CA ALA A 478 25.66 -11.31 15.59
C ALA A 478 26.80 -10.49 16.20
N GLN A 479 28.05 -10.94 16.04
CA GLN A 479 29.22 -10.17 16.46
C GLN A 479 29.29 -8.81 15.74
N LEU A 480 29.04 -8.80 14.43
CA LEU A 480 28.98 -7.57 13.64
C LEU A 480 27.86 -6.62 14.11
N VAL A 481 26.67 -7.16 14.41
CA VAL A 481 25.56 -6.36 14.97
C VAL A 481 25.93 -5.78 16.33
N VAL A 482 26.59 -6.55 17.20
CA VAL A 482 27.07 -6.05 18.50
C VAL A 482 28.08 -4.92 18.30
N GLU A 483 29.09 -5.12 17.45
CA GLU A 483 30.10 -4.10 17.18
C GLU A 483 29.45 -2.82 16.62
N PHE A 484 28.49 -2.96 15.71
CA PHE A 484 27.73 -1.84 15.19
C PHE A 484 26.95 -1.10 16.28
N MET A 485 26.29 -1.84 17.19
CA MET A 485 25.59 -1.23 18.32
C MET A 485 26.54 -0.47 19.25
N GLU A 486 27.74 -1.01 19.50
CA GLU A 486 28.75 -0.34 20.32
C GLU A 486 29.30 0.92 19.64
N GLN A 487 29.51 0.91 18.31
CA GLN A 487 29.90 2.12 17.57
C GLN A 487 28.84 3.22 17.69
N ILE A 488 27.56 2.87 17.54
CA ILE A 488 26.47 3.83 17.74
C ILE A 488 26.46 4.35 19.18
N ASN A 489 26.62 3.47 20.17
CA ASN A 489 26.58 3.83 21.59
C ASN A 489 27.72 4.78 22.00
N ARG A 490 28.89 4.72 21.34
CA ARG A 490 29.99 5.66 21.59
C ARG A 490 29.65 7.10 21.19
N GLU A 491 28.74 7.27 20.25
CA GLU A 491 28.30 8.60 19.78
C GLU A 491 27.16 9.19 20.61
N VAL A 492 26.42 8.34 21.35
CA VAL A 492 25.32 8.76 22.23
C VAL A 492 25.90 9.11 23.59
N ARG A 493 26.07 10.41 23.86
CA ARG A 493 26.55 10.93 25.16
C ARG A 493 25.50 10.87 26.23
#